data_AF-A0A3L6J7V8-F1
#
_entry.id   AF-A0A3L6J7V8-F1
#
_cell.length_a   1.000
_cell.length_b   1.000
_cell.length_c   1.000
_cell.angle_alpha   90.00
_cell.angle_beta   90.00
_cell.angle_gamma   90.00
#
_symmetry.space_group_name_H-M   'P 1'
#
loop_
_entity.id
_entity.type
_entity.pdbx_description
1 polymer ?
#
loop_
_entity_poly.entity_id
_entity_poly.type
_entity_poly.pdbx_seq_one_letter_code
_entity_poly.pdbx_strand_id
1 'polypeptide(L)'
;MDPWSDFLQFVTSLFQPMAAPPWSAVLVVLVNIALALISIWATNRFTDVEKMKQDMAEVKAWQDKLKAARKSMDPAALQEVASDQGRIMRINSSMMGARMKPMCYFYIPFILAFTILGAIFQGGIVAVLPFNIDKALPFLTGMLGRPTAEGFGLTFYGFYFLVGFGLGNLLRRPFGQSMTT
;
A
#
# COMPACT_ATOMS: atom_id res chain seq x y z
N MET A 1 -23.55 18.46 18.52
CA MET A 1 -22.38 17.96 19.26
C MET A 1 -22.03 16.67 18.57
N ASP A 2 -21.19 16.74 17.54
CA ASP A 2 -20.81 15.55 16.76
C ASP A 2 -19.61 14.92 17.48
N PRO A 3 -19.77 13.78 18.18
CA PRO A 3 -18.70 13.21 19.01
C PRO A 3 -17.41 12.93 18.23
N TRP A 4 -17.57 12.74 16.92
CA TRP A 4 -16.47 12.56 15.97
C TRP A 4 -15.67 13.84 15.73
N SER A 5 -16.32 14.99 15.54
CA SER A 5 -15.60 16.26 15.34
C SER A 5 -14.87 16.67 16.61
N ASP A 6 -15.49 16.44 17.77
CA ASP A 6 -14.94 16.82 19.07
C ASP A 6 -13.71 15.96 19.41
N PHE A 7 -13.77 14.67 19.10
CA PHE A 7 -12.61 13.78 19.19
C PHE A 7 -11.47 14.23 18.27
N LEU A 8 -11.77 14.57 17.00
CA LEU A 8 -10.75 15.07 16.07
C LEU A 8 -10.15 16.40 16.54
N GLN A 9 -10.94 17.31 17.09
CA GLN A 9 -10.44 18.58 17.65
C GLN A 9 -9.58 18.38 18.90
N PHE A 10 -9.96 17.46 19.78
CA PHE A 10 -9.16 17.07 20.94
C PHE A 10 -7.81 16.47 20.52
N VAL A 11 -7.81 15.52 19.58
CA VAL A 11 -6.59 14.92 19.05
C VAL A 11 -5.72 15.98 18.34
N THR A 12 -6.31 16.80 17.48
CA THR A 12 -5.55 17.82 16.74
C THR A 12 -4.97 18.88 17.67
N SER A 13 -5.69 19.34 18.70
CA SER A 13 -5.17 20.31 19.67
C SER A 13 -4.01 19.77 20.51
N LEU A 14 -3.97 18.47 20.82
CA LEU A 14 -2.84 17.82 21.49
C LEU A 14 -1.56 17.81 20.63
N PHE A 15 -1.70 17.64 19.30
CA PHE A 15 -0.56 17.47 18.38
C PHE A 15 -0.20 18.72 17.57
N GLN A 16 -1.05 19.75 17.54
CA GLN A 16 -0.81 21.05 16.91
C GLN A 16 0.50 21.75 17.32
N PRO A 17 0.87 21.84 18.62
CA PRO A 17 2.15 22.48 19.00
C PRO A 17 3.38 21.69 18.56
N MET A 18 3.23 20.40 18.24
CA MET A 18 4.29 19.54 17.72
C MET A 18 4.26 19.38 16.19
N ALA A 19 3.32 20.06 15.51
CA ALA A 19 3.19 20.05 14.05
C ALA A 19 4.16 21.01 13.34
N ALA A 20 4.94 21.80 14.10
CA ALA A 20 6.03 22.61 13.57
C ALA A 20 7.30 21.77 13.30
N PRO A 21 8.03 22.01 12.19
CA PRO A 21 9.36 21.44 11.98
C PRO A 21 10.31 21.83 13.14
N PRO A 22 11.21 20.95 13.63
CA PRO A 22 11.52 19.58 13.18
C PRO A 22 10.76 18.46 13.91
N TRP A 23 10.00 18.78 14.97
CA TRP A 23 9.31 17.78 15.80
C TRP A 23 8.16 17.08 15.08
N SER A 24 7.58 17.75 14.09
CA SER A 24 6.55 17.19 13.21
C SER A 24 7.04 15.99 12.41
N ALA A 25 8.29 16.02 11.93
CA ALA A 25 8.87 14.91 11.18
C ALA A 25 9.02 13.65 12.04
N VAL A 26 9.46 13.81 13.30
CA VAL A 26 9.66 12.69 14.23
C VAL A 26 8.33 12.04 14.62
N LEU A 27 7.31 12.86 14.92
CA LEU A 27 5.96 12.35 15.21
C LEU A 27 5.34 11.61 14.03
N VAL A 28 5.46 12.18 12.82
CA VAL A 28 4.95 11.53 11.61
C VAL A 28 5.62 10.18 11.42
N VAL A 29 6.94 10.10 11.57
CA VAL A 29 7.69 8.84 11.45
C VAL A 29 7.23 7.82 12.49
N LEU A 30 7.06 8.21 13.75
CA LEU A 30 6.66 7.31 14.82
C LEU A 30 5.23 6.78 14.62
N VAL A 31 4.30 7.64 14.21
CA VAL A 31 2.93 7.26 13.84
C VAL A 31 2.94 6.32 12.64
N ASN A 32 3.78 6.59 11.64
CA ASN A 32 3.92 5.72 10.47
C ASN A 32 4.45 4.33 10.84
N ILE A 33 5.43 4.26 11.75
CA ILE A 33 5.96 2.99 12.27
C ILE A 33 4.86 2.22 13.03
N ALA A 34 4.10 2.89 13.89
CA ALA A 34 3.00 2.26 14.62
C ALA A 34 1.91 1.70 13.67
N LEU A 35 1.52 2.49 12.66
CA LEU A 35 0.60 2.07 11.60
C LEU A 35 1.13 0.89 10.80
N ALA A 36 2.42 0.92 10.45
CA ALA A 36 3.07 -0.17 9.72
C ALA A 36 3.08 -1.46 10.55
N LEU A 37 3.38 -1.39 11.86
CA LEU A 37 3.37 -2.54 12.75
C LEU A 37 1.97 -3.14 12.92
N ILE A 38 0.95 -2.29 13.12
CA ILE A 38 -0.45 -2.74 13.20
C ILE A 38 -0.86 -3.40 11.88
N SER A 39 -0.46 -2.81 10.75
CA SER A 39 -0.72 -3.35 9.41
C SER A 39 -0.08 -4.73 9.21
N ILE A 40 1.18 -4.90 9.62
CA ILE A 40 1.90 -6.18 9.54
C ILE A 40 1.24 -7.23 10.45
N TRP A 41 0.93 -6.86 11.70
CA TRP A 41 0.31 -7.77 12.66
C TRP A 41 -1.05 -8.28 12.17
N ALA A 42 -1.90 -7.37 11.71
CA ALA A 42 -3.18 -7.73 11.14
C ALA A 42 -2.99 -8.57 9.86
N THR A 43 -2.00 -8.29 9.00
CA THR A 43 -1.83 -9.00 7.73
C THR A 43 -1.47 -10.45 7.99
N ASN A 44 -0.61 -10.70 8.97
CA ASN A 44 -0.24 -12.04 9.39
C ASN A 44 -1.40 -12.78 10.08
N ARG A 45 -2.31 -12.06 10.76
CA ARG A 45 -3.44 -12.67 11.47
C ARG A 45 -4.61 -13.02 10.56
N PHE A 46 -4.83 -12.25 9.50
CA PHE A 46 -5.96 -12.37 8.59
C PHE A 46 -5.64 -13.08 7.27
N THR A 47 -4.36 -13.35 6.97
CA THR A 47 -3.93 -14.05 5.74
C THR A 47 -3.46 -15.46 6.03
N ASP A 48 -4.13 -16.46 5.45
CA ASP A 48 -3.64 -17.83 5.43
C ASP A 48 -2.54 -17.99 4.37
N VAL A 49 -1.30 -17.84 4.80
CA VAL A 49 -0.12 -17.92 3.95
C VAL A 49 0.09 -19.34 3.41
N GLU A 50 -0.30 -20.36 4.17
CA GLU A 50 -0.04 -21.76 3.83
C GLU A 50 -0.95 -22.23 2.70
N LYS A 51 -2.25 -21.93 2.80
CA LYS A 51 -3.22 -22.19 1.72
C LYS A 51 -2.85 -21.47 0.43
N MET A 52 -2.41 -20.21 0.53
CA MET A 52 -1.99 -19.44 -0.65
C MET A 52 -0.77 -20.04 -1.34
N LYS A 53 0.20 -20.59 -0.59
CA LYS A 53 1.36 -21.28 -1.17
C LYS A 53 0.97 -22.55 -1.91
N GLN A 54 0.06 -23.34 -1.34
CA GLN A 54 -0.45 -24.56 -1.98
C GLN A 54 -1.20 -24.23 -3.29
N ASP A 55 -2.13 -23.28 -3.25
CA ASP A 55 -2.86 -22.83 -4.44
C ASP A 55 -1.90 -22.29 -5.52
N MET A 56 -0.88 -21.51 -5.14
CA MET A 56 0.15 -21.02 -6.06
C MET A 56 0.97 -22.14 -6.69
N ALA A 57 1.37 -23.16 -5.92
CA ALA A 57 2.13 -24.30 -6.44
C ALA A 57 1.31 -25.10 -7.45
N GLU A 58 0.01 -25.26 -7.20
CA GLU A 58 -0.91 -25.93 -8.12
C GLU A 58 -1.11 -25.15 -9.42
N VAL A 59 -1.30 -23.83 -9.35
CA VAL A 59 -1.38 -22.97 -10.55
C VAL A 59 -0.08 -23.04 -11.35
N LYS A 60 1.09 -23.03 -10.67
CA LYS A 60 2.39 -23.13 -11.33
C LYS A 60 2.57 -24.47 -12.04
N ALA A 61 2.23 -25.58 -11.38
CA ALA A 61 2.29 -26.91 -11.99
C ALA A 61 1.40 -27.01 -13.25
N TRP A 62 0.21 -26.40 -13.23
CA TRP A 62 -0.64 -26.33 -14.43
C TRP A 62 -0.04 -25.44 -15.52
N GLN A 63 0.56 -24.29 -15.17
CA GLN A 63 1.23 -23.43 -16.14
C GLN A 63 2.42 -24.14 -16.82
N ASP A 64 3.18 -24.92 -16.07
CA ASP A 64 4.30 -25.72 -16.60
C ASP A 64 3.79 -26.82 -17.55
N LYS A 65 2.68 -27.50 -17.19
CA LYS A 65 2.00 -28.46 -18.08
C LYS A 65 1.47 -27.80 -19.36
N LEU A 66 0.85 -26.62 -19.25
CA LEU A 66 0.38 -25.86 -20.42
C LEU A 66 1.55 -25.47 -21.34
N LYS A 67 2.67 -25.04 -20.77
CA LYS A 67 3.87 -24.70 -21.52
C LYS A 67 4.48 -25.92 -22.22
N ALA A 68 4.50 -27.07 -21.56
CA ALA A 68 4.95 -28.32 -22.13
C ALA A 68 4.02 -28.80 -23.27
N ALA A 69 2.70 -28.80 -23.06
CA ALA A 69 1.70 -29.19 -24.07
C ALA A 69 1.71 -28.26 -25.29
N ARG A 70 1.90 -26.95 -25.10
CA ARG A 70 2.09 -26.00 -26.20
C ARG A 70 3.38 -26.23 -26.97
N LYS A 71 4.44 -26.68 -26.30
CA LYS A 71 5.73 -26.97 -26.94
C LYS A 71 5.71 -28.30 -27.72
N SER A 72 4.97 -29.29 -27.23
CA SER A 72 4.81 -30.59 -27.90
C SER A 72 3.79 -30.57 -29.05
N MET A 73 2.92 -29.54 -29.13
CA MET A 73 1.86 -29.41 -30.15
C MET A 73 0.92 -30.63 -30.21
N ASP A 74 0.80 -31.35 -29.10
CA ASP A 74 -0.04 -32.54 -29.02
C ASP A 74 -1.50 -32.12 -28.74
N PRO A 75 -2.44 -32.41 -29.66
CA PRO A 75 -3.85 -32.04 -29.49
C PRO A 75 -4.51 -32.72 -28.28
N ALA A 76 -4.07 -33.92 -27.89
CA ALA A 76 -4.63 -34.63 -26.73
C ALA A 76 -4.22 -33.95 -25.41
N ALA A 77 -2.92 -33.63 -25.26
CA ALA A 77 -2.39 -32.93 -24.09
C ALA A 77 -2.96 -31.50 -23.96
N LEU A 78 -3.20 -30.81 -25.08
CA LEU A 78 -3.82 -29.49 -25.07
C LEU A 78 -5.28 -29.54 -24.61
N GLN A 79 -6.03 -30.58 -25.01
CA GLN A 79 -7.42 -30.75 -24.60
C GLN A 79 -7.54 -31.09 -23.11
N GLU A 80 -6.64 -31.93 -22.58
CA GLU A 80 -6.56 -32.23 -21.14
C GLU A 80 -6.31 -30.95 -20.32
N VAL A 81 -5.29 -30.16 -20.69
CA VAL A 81 -4.96 -28.92 -19.98
C VAL A 81 -6.06 -27.85 -20.09
N ALA A 82 -6.75 -27.78 -21.24
CA ALA A 82 -7.89 -26.88 -21.44
C ALA A 82 -9.08 -27.27 -20.55
N SER A 83 -9.31 -28.56 -20.32
CA SER A 83 -10.36 -29.03 -19.42
C SER A 83 -10.11 -28.61 -17.95
N ASP A 84 -8.83 -28.61 -17.54
CA ASP A 84 -8.41 -28.16 -16.20
C ASP A 84 -8.44 -26.63 -16.02
N GLN A 85 -8.46 -25.86 -17.11
CA GLN A 85 -8.42 -24.40 -17.06
C GLN A 85 -9.54 -23.81 -16.21
N GLY A 86 -10.76 -24.37 -16.27
CA GLY A 86 -11.90 -23.90 -15.48
C GLY A 86 -11.68 -24.07 -13.97
N ARG A 87 -11.04 -25.16 -13.55
CA ARG A 87 -10.68 -25.43 -12.15
C ARG A 87 -9.62 -24.45 -11.66
N ILE A 88 -8.57 -24.24 -12.46
CA ILE A 88 -7.49 -23.30 -12.15
C ILE A 88 -7.98 -21.86 -12.10
N MET A 89 -8.91 -21.48 -12.99
CA MET A 89 -9.51 -20.14 -12.98
C MET A 89 -10.33 -19.88 -11.71
N ARG A 90 -11.00 -20.91 -11.16
CA ARG A 90 -11.67 -20.82 -9.85
C ARG A 90 -10.66 -20.66 -8.73
N ILE A 91 -9.55 -21.41 -8.74
CA ILE A 91 -8.47 -21.27 -7.75
C ILE A 91 -7.84 -19.87 -7.82
N ASN A 92 -7.61 -19.35 -9.03
CA ASN A 92 -7.07 -18.01 -9.20
C ASN A 92 -8.04 -16.92 -8.70
N SER A 93 -9.34 -17.10 -8.97
CA SER A 93 -10.38 -16.22 -8.43
C SER A 93 -10.47 -16.30 -6.90
N SER A 94 -10.36 -17.48 -6.30
CA SER A 94 -10.35 -17.63 -4.84
C SER A 94 -9.09 -17.05 -4.21
N MET A 95 -7.93 -17.19 -4.85
CA MET A 95 -6.69 -16.52 -4.43
C MET A 95 -6.83 -15.00 -4.48
N MET A 96 -7.42 -14.45 -5.56
CA MET A 96 -7.67 -13.01 -5.68
C MET A 96 -8.62 -12.52 -4.58
N GLY A 97 -9.73 -13.23 -4.35
CA GLY A 97 -10.67 -12.91 -3.28
C GLY A 97 -10.05 -13.04 -1.88
N ALA A 98 -9.20 -14.05 -1.66
CA ALA A 98 -8.46 -14.24 -0.41
C ALA A 98 -7.47 -13.11 -0.13
N ARG A 99 -6.91 -12.46 -1.17
CA ARG A 99 -6.07 -11.26 -1.03
C ARG A 99 -6.88 -9.97 -0.87
N MET A 100 -8.03 -9.87 -1.52
CA MET A 100 -8.91 -8.71 -1.41
C MET A 100 -9.59 -8.59 -0.05
N LYS A 101 -9.97 -9.71 0.59
CA LYS A 101 -10.59 -9.70 1.92
C LYS A 101 -9.74 -8.97 2.97
N PRO A 102 -8.44 -9.28 3.14
CA PRO A 102 -7.52 -8.49 3.95
C PRO A 102 -7.47 -7.03 3.50
N MET A 103 -7.33 -6.74 2.20
CA MET A 103 -7.23 -5.35 1.71
C MET A 103 -8.46 -4.50 2.08
N CYS A 104 -9.67 -5.03 1.96
CA CYS A 104 -10.89 -4.32 2.36
C CYS A 104 -10.92 -4.08 3.88
N TYR A 105 -10.47 -5.05 4.67
CA TYR A 105 -10.35 -4.88 6.12
C TYR A 105 -9.30 -3.82 6.48
N PHE A 106 -8.20 -3.72 5.72
CA PHE A 106 -7.18 -2.68 5.88
C PHE A 106 -7.59 -1.30 5.41
N TYR A 107 -8.49 -1.22 4.44
CA TYR A 107 -8.93 0.05 3.88
C TYR A 107 -9.65 0.92 4.93
N ILE A 108 -10.40 0.30 5.85
CA ILE A 108 -11.12 0.98 6.93
C ILE A 108 -10.17 1.69 7.92
N PRO A 109 -9.23 1.01 8.59
CA PRO A 109 -8.28 1.67 9.49
C PRO A 109 -7.35 2.62 8.73
N PHE A 110 -7.05 2.34 7.46
CA PHE A 110 -6.27 3.23 6.61
C PHE A 110 -6.98 4.57 6.38
N ILE A 111 -8.25 4.55 5.97
CA ILE A 111 -9.04 5.79 5.81
C ILE A 111 -9.13 6.53 7.15
N LEU A 112 -9.39 5.82 8.25
CA LEU A 112 -9.52 6.43 9.57
C LEU A 112 -8.23 7.11 10.02
N ALA A 113 -7.06 6.50 9.77
CA ALA A 113 -5.78 7.14 10.02
C ALA A 113 -5.58 8.37 9.11
N PHE A 114 -5.93 8.27 7.83
CA PHE A 114 -5.78 9.35 6.87
C PHE A 114 -6.68 10.56 7.15
N THR A 115 -7.88 10.35 7.70
CA THR A 115 -8.77 11.44 8.10
C THR A 115 -8.23 12.16 9.34
N ILE A 116 -7.72 11.43 10.33
CA ILE A 116 -7.10 12.00 11.52
C ILE A 116 -5.84 12.79 11.15
N LEU A 117 -4.93 12.22 10.36
CA LEU A 117 -3.70 12.90 9.97
C LEU A 117 -3.99 14.09 9.05
N GLY A 118 -4.97 13.98 8.15
CA GLY A 118 -5.45 15.11 7.35
C GLY A 118 -5.93 16.29 8.21
N ALA A 119 -6.67 15.99 9.28
CA ALA A 119 -7.14 17.00 10.24
C ALA A 119 -6.01 17.63 11.07
N ILE A 120 -4.95 16.88 11.37
CA ILE A 120 -3.77 17.36 12.11
C ILE A 120 -2.94 18.32 11.25
N PHE A 121 -2.63 17.93 10.01
CA PHE A 121 -1.71 18.70 9.17
C PHE A 121 -2.41 19.81 8.37
N GLN A 122 -3.73 19.75 8.16
CA GLN A 122 -4.54 20.79 7.48
C GLN A 122 -3.94 21.30 6.15
N GLY A 123 -3.20 20.46 5.42
CA GLY A 123 -2.52 20.85 4.19
C GLY A 123 -1.27 21.72 4.38
N GLY A 124 -0.74 21.79 5.60
CA GLY A 124 0.55 22.37 5.92
C GLY A 124 1.71 21.64 5.24
N ILE A 125 2.81 22.36 5.07
CA ILE A 125 4.03 21.84 4.46
C ILE A 125 4.78 21.03 5.52
N VAL A 126 4.99 19.74 5.25
CA VAL A 126 5.63 18.81 6.20
C VAL A 126 7.12 18.66 5.88
N ALA A 127 7.49 18.72 4.60
CA ALA A 127 8.87 18.62 4.16
C ALA A 127 9.12 19.54 2.96
N VAL A 128 10.28 20.17 2.91
CA VAL A 128 10.72 20.98 1.77
C VAL A 128 11.83 20.24 1.06
N LEU A 129 11.64 19.99 -0.24
CA LEU A 129 12.68 19.47 -1.11
C LEU A 129 13.51 20.62 -1.67
N PRO A 130 14.85 20.53 -1.69
CA PRO A 130 15.74 21.61 -2.16
C PRO A 130 15.75 21.75 -3.69
N PHE A 131 14.79 21.16 -4.40
CA PHE A 131 14.66 21.22 -5.85
C PHE A 131 13.21 21.47 -6.28
N ASN A 132 13.04 22.24 -7.35
CA ASN A 132 11.76 22.73 -7.85
C ASN A 132 11.13 21.71 -8.81
N ILE A 133 10.43 20.71 -8.25
CA ILE A 133 9.72 19.67 -9.03
C ILE A 133 8.59 20.26 -9.89
N ASP A 134 8.02 21.39 -9.46
CA ASP A 134 6.98 22.15 -10.15
C ASP A 134 7.36 22.53 -11.59
N LYS A 135 8.65 22.77 -11.85
CA LYS A 135 9.16 23.13 -13.19
C LYS A 135 9.16 21.96 -14.16
N ALA A 136 9.31 20.74 -13.67
CA ALA A 136 9.32 19.53 -14.49
C ALA A 136 7.94 18.87 -14.60
N LEU A 137 7.14 18.92 -13.52
CA LEU A 137 5.85 18.25 -13.43
C LEU A 137 4.80 19.18 -12.80
N PRO A 138 4.23 20.12 -13.58
CA PRO A 138 3.34 21.15 -13.06
C PRO A 138 2.02 20.59 -12.48
N PHE A 139 1.58 19.41 -12.91
CA PHE A 139 0.38 18.73 -12.39
C PHE A 139 0.53 18.24 -10.93
N LEU A 140 1.76 18.19 -10.40
CA LEU A 140 2.01 17.81 -9.00
C LEU A 140 1.75 18.98 -8.04
N THR A 141 1.75 20.21 -8.55
CA THR A 141 1.44 21.42 -7.79
C THR A 141 -0.05 21.44 -7.46
N GLY A 142 -0.38 21.52 -6.17
CA GLY A 142 -1.75 21.39 -5.65
C GLY A 142 -2.15 19.96 -5.28
N MET A 143 -1.56 18.93 -5.90
CA MET A 143 -1.84 17.53 -5.56
C MET A 143 -0.90 16.99 -4.47
N LEU A 144 0.41 17.21 -4.61
CA LEU A 144 1.42 16.71 -3.65
C LEU A 144 2.08 17.81 -2.82
N GLY A 145 1.97 19.07 -3.24
CA GLY A 145 2.73 20.15 -2.64
C GLY A 145 2.44 21.52 -3.22
N ARG A 146 3.13 22.53 -2.68
CA ARG A 146 3.12 23.91 -3.16
C ARG A 146 4.57 24.39 -3.29
N PRO A 147 4.90 25.23 -4.28
CA PRO A 147 6.21 25.85 -4.38
C PRO A 147 6.47 26.75 -3.17
N THR A 148 7.69 26.75 -2.67
CA THR A 148 8.20 27.57 -1.57
C THR A 148 9.45 28.31 -2.03
N ALA A 149 9.87 29.33 -1.29
CA ALA A 149 11.05 30.13 -1.65
C ALA A 149 12.34 29.30 -1.78
N GLU A 150 12.44 28.16 -1.08
CA GLU A 150 13.63 27.30 -1.04
C GLU A 150 13.49 26.01 -1.88
N GLY A 151 12.35 25.80 -2.56
CA GLY A 151 12.11 24.60 -3.36
C GLY A 151 10.65 24.13 -3.34
N PHE A 152 10.41 22.83 -3.43
CA PHE A 152 9.05 22.27 -3.44
C PHE A 152 8.62 21.79 -2.06
N GLY A 153 7.62 22.47 -1.47
CA GLY A 153 7.03 22.10 -0.18
C GLY A 153 5.99 21.00 -0.35
N LEU A 154 6.26 19.81 0.18
CA LEU A 154 5.35 18.67 0.16
C LEU A 154 4.33 18.78 1.29
N THR A 155 3.06 18.54 0.94
CA THR A 155 2.01 18.31 1.94
C THR A 155 2.22 16.94 2.59
N PHE A 156 1.52 16.70 3.70
CA PHE A 156 1.49 15.37 4.34
C PHE A 156 1.23 14.23 3.35
N TYR A 157 0.25 14.39 2.45
CA TYR A 157 -0.08 13.37 1.45
C TYR A 157 1.04 13.18 0.43
N GLY A 158 1.65 14.27 -0.05
CA GLY A 158 2.77 14.19 -0.98
C GLY A 158 4.01 13.53 -0.39
N PHE A 159 4.36 13.89 0.84
CA PHE A 159 5.47 13.30 1.55
C PHE A 159 5.21 11.81 1.89
N TYR A 160 4.00 11.47 2.34
CA TYR A 160 3.59 10.09 2.56
C TYR A 160 3.70 9.23 1.30
N PHE A 161 3.24 9.74 0.14
CA PHE A 161 3.33 9.00 -1.12
C PHE A 161 4.77 8.76 -1.56
N LEU A 162 5.63 9.77 -1.44
CA LEU A 162 7.04 9.68 -1.82
C LEU A 162 7.77 8.65 -0.95
N VAL A 163 7.59 8.75 0.37
CA VAL A 163 8.17 7.80 1.34
C VAL A 163 7.57 6.41 1.15
N GLY A 164 6.26 6.29 0.93
CA GLY A 164 5.58 5.03 0.70
C GLY A 164 6.05 4.30 -0.56
N PHE A 165 6.31 5.03 -1.65
CA PHE A 165 6.86 4.46 -2.88
C PHE A 165 8.33 4.04 -2.71
N GLY A 166 9.15 4.88 -2.06
CA GLY A 166 10.57 4.60 -1.83
C GLY A 166 10.82 3.48 -0.83
N LEU A 167 10.19 3.56 0.35
CA LEU A 167 10.34 2.57 1.42
C LEU A 167 9.54 1.30 1.15
N GLY A 168 8.41 1.37 0.43
CA GLY A 168 7.58 0.19 0.16
C GLY A 168 8.34 -0.92 -0.58
N ASN A 169 9.24 -0.56 -1.49
CA ASN A 169 10.10 -1.51 -2.21
C ASN A 169 11.27 -2.02 -1.36
N LEU A 170 11.75 -1.23 -0.39
CA LEU A 170 12.87 -1.58 0.48
C LEU A 170 12.42 -2.44 1.67
N LEU A 171 11.28 -2.11 2.28
CA LEU A 171 10.78 -2.81 3.46
C LEU A 171 10.30 -4.24 3.14
N ARG A 172 9.79 -4.49 1.93
CA ARG A 172 9.24 -5.80 1.56
C ARG A 172 10.31 -6.84 1.19
N ARG A 173 11.53 -6.40 0.88
CA ARG A 173 12.67 -7.28 0.57
C ARG A 173 13.06 -8.21 1.72
N PRO A 174 13.28 -7.75 2.97
CA PRO A 174 13.65 -8.63 4.07
C PRO A 174 12.52 -9.59 4.51
N PHE A 175 11.26 -9.28 4.24
CA PHE A 175 10.12 -10.15 4.61
C PHE A 175 9.76 -11.19 3.54
N GLY A 176 10.51 -11.28 2.43
CA GLY A 176 10.27 -12.27 1.38
C GLY A 176 8.93 -12.11 0.66
N GLN A 177 8.25 -10.98 0.83
CA GLN A 177 6.96 -10.66 0.21
C GLN A 177 7.11 -9.87 -1.10
N SER A 178 8.31 -9.84 -1.68
CA SER A 178 8.48 -9.30 -3.02
C SER A 178 7.73 -10.21 -4.00
N MET A 179 6.55 -9.81 -4.42
CA MET A 179 5.85 -10.32 -5.61
C MET A 179 6.56 -9.87 -6.91
N THR A 180 7.88 -9.77 -6.87
CA THR A 180 8.75 -9.64 -8.03
C THR A 180 9.62 -10.88 -7.99
N THR A 181 9.36 -11.75 -8.95
CA THR A 181 10.25 -12.82 -9.40
C THR A 181 11.70 -12.36 -9.45
#